data_AF-A0A7R9K9U1-F1
#
_entry.id   AF-A0A7R9K9U1-F1
#
_cell.length_a   1.000
_cell.length_b   1.000
_cell.length_c   1.000
_cell.angle_alpha   90.00
_cell.angle_beta   90.00
_cell.angle_gamma   90.00
#
_symmetry.space_group_name_H-M   'P 1'
#
loop_
_entity.id
_entity.type
_entity.pdbx_description
1 polymer ?
#
loop_
_entity_poly.entity_id
_entity_poly.type
_entity_poly.pdbx_seq_one_letter_code
_entity_poly.pdbx_strand_id
1 'polypeptide(L)'
;SDYPSCKDLHIAVTSANGQVVEFDSAGLQHGRTDMWQQCLVVKGASRPWTEHWDHTLQEVSLQGCWTKQRYQEDNFNCYSFVLEFLQRLNYSSLSESARSRTQFCQDYIVPRTTAAGKYISLYRRLQTAGFYIHGSSSNTDW
;
A
#
# COMPACT_ATOMS: atom_id res chain seq x y z
N SER A 1 -8.82 12.30 -15.83
CA SER A 1 -7.40 12.34 -15.50
C SER A 1 -7.23 13.12 -14.22
N ASP A 2 -6.95 12.43 -13.12
CA ASP A 2 -6.26 13.01 -11.97
C ASP A 2 -5.86 11.85 -11.05
N TYR A 3 -4.56 11.58 -11.02
CA TYR A 3 -3.95 10.56 -10.17
C TYR A 3 -3.06 11.18 -9.06
N PRO A 4 -3.52 12.20 -8.30
CA PRO A 4 -2.71 12.79 -7.24
C PRO A 4 -2.65 11.90 -5.98
N SER A 5 -3.64 11.04 -5.74
CA SER A 5 -3.75 10.34 -4.45
C SER A 5 -2.68 9.28 -4.19
N CYS A 6 -1.98 8.76 -5.20
CA CYS A 6 -0.89 7.79 -5.02
C CYS A 6 0.50 8.45 -4.92
N LYS A 7 0.61 9.78 -5.14
CA LYS A 7 1.90 10.46 -5.10
C LYS A 7 2.38 10.75 -3.67
N ASP A 8 1.46 11.03 -2.76
CA ASP A 8 1.79 11.39 -1.37
C ASP A 8 1.67 10.22 -0.38
N LEU A 9 1.50 8.99 -0.87
CA LEU A 9 1.39 7.80 -0.03
C LEU A 9 2.75 7.12 0.10
N HIS A 10 3.21 6.98 1.33
CA HIS A 10 4.36 6.13 1.63
C HIS A 10 3.90 4.66 1.72
N ILE A 11 4.69 3.74 1.16
CA ILE A 11 4.38 2.30 1.16
C ILE A 11 5.56 1.46 1.63
N ALA A 12 5.27 0.33 2.26
CA ALA A 12 6.25 -0.59 2.82
C ALA A 12 5.76 -2.04 2.78
N VAL A 13 6.66 -2.98 3.03
CA VAL A 13 6.37 -4.42 3.12
C VAL A 13 6.53 -4.88 4.56
N THR A 14 5.60 -5.69 5.06
CA THR A 14 5.76 -6.36 6.36
C THR A 14 6.22 -7.80 6.15
N SER A 15 7.15 -8.27 6.97
CA SER A 15 7.43 -9.72 7.10
C SER A 15 6.28 -10.44 7.82
N ALA A 16 6.36 -11.77 7.89
CA ALA A 16 5.42 -12.62 8.60
C ALA A 16 5.25 -12.29 10.09
N ASN A 17 6.31 -11.79 10.73
CA ASN A 17 6.29 -11.42 12.14
C ASN A 17 5.83 -9.97 12.39
N GLY A 18 5.43 -9.25 11.33
CA GLY A 18 4.94 -7.88 11.42
C GLY A 18 6.03 -6.81 11.45
N GLN A 19 7.29 -7.17 11.16
CA GLN A 19 8.36 -6.18 11.00
C GLN A 19 8.19 -5.44 9.68
N VAL A 20 8.12 -4.11 9.75
CA VAL A 20 8.08 -3.26 8.55
C VAL A 20 9.47 -3.12 7.95
N VAL A 21 9.56 -3.28 6.63
CA VAL A 21 10.72 -2.96 5.79
C VAL A 21 10.30 -1.89 4.78
N GLU A 22 10.97 -0.75 4.84
CA GLU A 22 10.66 0.43 4.03
C GLU A 22 11.91 1.04 3.42
N PHE A 23 11.75 1.70 2.27
CA PHE A 23 12.83 2.43 1.62
C PHE A 23 12.47 3.92 1.55
N ASP A 24 13.24 4.74 2.24
CA ASP A 24 13.04 6.19 2.32
C ASP A 24 14.36 6.94 2.07
N SER A 25 14.35 8.25 2.32
CA SER A 25 15.53 9.12 2.15
C SER A 25 16.72 8.75 3.05
N ALA A 26 16.52 7.94 4.10
CA ALA A 26 17.57 7.37 4.93
C ALA A 26 18.10 6.02 4.40
N GLY A 27 17.52 5.48 3.32
CA GLY A 27 17.85 4.18 2.75
C GLY A 27 16.88 3.10 3.20
N LEU A 28 17.28 1.83 3.10
CA LEU A 28 16.44 0.71 3.55
C LEU A 28 16.40 0.64 5.08
N GLN A 29 15.21 0.74 5.66
CA GLN A 29 14.96 0.70 7.10
C GLN A 29 14.16 -0.54 7.49
N HIS A 30 14.39 -1.02 8.72
CA HIS A 30 13.70 -2.18 9.30
C HIS A 30 13.13 -1.82 10.68
N GLY A 31 11.95 -2.36 11.01
CA GLY A 31 11.42 -2.35 12.39
C GLY A 31 10.73 -1.06 12.84
N ARG A 32 10.44 -0.12 11.94
CA ARG A 32 9.73 1.14 12.25
C ARG A 32 8.21 0.98 12.30
N THR A 33 7.71 -0.13 12.84
CA THR A 33 6.27 -0.48 12.83
C THR A 33 5.41 0.54 13.58
N ASP A 34 5.98 1.22 14.58
CA ASP A 34 5.35 2.31 15.35
C ASP A 34 5.01 3.54 14.49
N MET A 35 5.72 3.78 13.39
CA MET A 35 5.44 4.86 12.45
C MET A 35 4.26 4.56 11.52
N TRP A 36 3.76 3.32 11.51
CA TRP A 36 2.71 2.84 10.61
C TRP A 36 1.34 2.71 11.28
N GLN A 37 1.09 3.39 12.40
CA GLN A 37 -0.18 3.32 13.14
C GLN A 37 -1.40 3.80 12.34
N GLN A 38 -1.20 4.63 11.32
CA GLN A 38 -2.27 5.15 10.45
C GLN A 38 -2.14 4.63 9.02
N CYS A 39 -1.82 3.34 8.87
CA CYS A 39 -1.68 2.71 7.57
C CYS A 39 -2.92 1.91 7.13
N LEU A 40 -2.95 1.56 5.85
CA LEU A 40 -3.92 0.63 5.29
C LEU A 40 -3.18 -0.62 4.82
N VAL A 41 -3.60 -1.78 5.32
CA VAL A 41 -3.05 -3.07 4.86
C VAL A 41 -3.66 -3.43 3.52
N VAL A 42 -2.81 -3.66 2.53
CA VAL A 42 -3.19 -4.12 1.20
C VAL A 42 -2.88 -5.61 1.11
N LYS A 43 -3.93 -6.43 0.93
CA LYS A 43 -3.92 -7.90 0.67
C LYS A 43 -2.61 -8.62 1.03
N GLY A 44 -2.59 -9.33 2.16
CA GLY A 44 -1.51 -10.27 2.49
C GLY A 44 -1.56 -11.55 1.66
N ALA A 45 -0.41 -12.22 1.53
CA ALA A 45 -0.36 -13.58 0.98
C ALA A 45 -1.02 -14.59 1.95
N SER A 46 -1.48 -15.72 1.44
CA SER A 46 -2.04 -16.78 2.29
C SER A 46 -0.96 -17.43 3.15
N ARG A 47 -1.33 -18.01 4.31
CA ARG A 47 -0.39 -18.67 5.24
C ARG A 47 0.67 -19.59 4.58
N PRO A 48 0.36 -20.41 3.56
CA PRO A 48 1.36 -21.24 2.88
C PRO A 48 2.49 -20.47 2.19
N TRP A 49 2.31 -19.16 1.92
CA TRP A 49 3.28 -18.31 1.24
C TRP A 49 4.23 -17.57 2.19
N THR A 50 4.06 -17.73 3.50
CA THR A 50 4.75 -16.95 4.52
C THR A 50 6.29 -17.09 4.41
N GLU A 51 6.79 -18.32 4.25
CA GLU A 51 8.23 -18.57 4.13
C GLU A 51 8.81 -17.98 2.83
N HIS A 52 8.11 -18.18 1.70
CA HIS A 52 8.52 -17.61 0.41
C HIS A 52 8.48 -16.09 0.41
N TRP A 53 7.50 -15.50 1.08
CA TRP A 53 7.36 -14.07 1.27
C TRP A 53 8.57 -13.49 2.03
N ASP A 54 8.90 -14.04 3.19
CA ASP A 54 10.01 -13.58 4.01
C ASP A 54 11.36 -13.80 3.32
N HIS A 55 11.54 -14.94 2.65
CA HIS A 55 12.73 -15.22 1.86
C HIS A 55 12.92 -14.20 0.73
N THR A 56 11.86 -13.95 -0.05
CA THR A 56 11.88 -12.95 -1.13
C THR A 56 12.18 -11.55 -0.59
N LEU A 57 11.57 -11.19 0.53
CA LEU A 57 11.80 -9.89 1.17
C LEU A 57 13.26 -9.75 1.60
N GLN A 58 13.85 -10.80 2.15
CA GLN A 58 15.27 -10.82 2.51
C GLN A 58 16.18 -10.70 1.28
N GLU A 59 15.93 -11.47 0.21
CA GLU A 59 16.71 -11.41 -1.02
C GLU A 59 16.69 -10.01 -1.65
N VAL A 60 15.51 -9.39 -1.72
CA VAL A 60 15.37 -8.03 -2.26
C VAL A 60 16.04 -7.01 -1.36
N SER A 61 15.91 -7.15 -0.03
CA SER A 61 16.55 -6.26 0.94
C SER A 61 18.08 -6.31 0.91
N LEU A 62 18.66 -7.45 0.53
CA LEU A 62 20.11 -7.63 0.37
C LEU A 62 20.66 -7.04 -0.94
N GLN A 63 19.81 -6.57 -1.86
CA GLN A 63 20.29 -5.89 -3.07
C GLN A 63 20.96 -4.56 -2.68
N GLY A 64 22.21 -4.36 -3.11
CA GLY A 64 23.01 -3.17 -2.77
C GLY A 64 22.52 -1.85 -3.38
N CYS A 65 21.37 -1.82 -4.05
CA CYS A 65 20.79 -0.64 -4.65
C CYS A 65 19.97 0.22 -3.66
N TRP A 66 19.50 -0.34 -2.54
CA TRP A 66 18.62 0.33 -1.58
C TRP A 66 19.38 1.21 -0.58
N THR A 67 20.20 2.13 -1.11
CA THR A 67 20.99 3.07 -0.30
C THR A 67 20.40 4.47 -0.33
N LYS A 68 20.64 5.25 0.73
CA LYS A 68 20.21 6.66 0.79
C LYS A 68 20.70 7.51 -0.39
N GLN A 69 21.90 7.22 -0.91
CA GLN A 69 22.48 7.94 -2.04
C GLN A 69 21.76 7.66 -3.36
N ARG A 70 21.08 6.52 -3.46
CA ARG A 70 20.33 6.15 -4.65
C ARG A 70 18.86 6.57 -4.58
N TYR A 71 18.36 6.93 -3.41
CA TYR A 71 17.00 7.37 -3.22
C TYR A 71 16.69 8.62 -4.05
N GLN A 72 15.58 8.55 -4.79
CA GLN A 72 15.07 9.62 -5.62
C GLN A 72 13.54 9.61 -5.54
N GLU A 73 12.96 10.65 -4.96
CA GLU A 73 11.52 10.77 -4.67
C GLU A 73 10.62 10.43 -5.88
N ASP A 74 11.01 10.84 -7.09
CA ASP A 74 10.17 10.68 -8.27
C ASP A 74 10.30 9.31 -8.96
N ASN A 75 11.45 8.64 -8.84
CA ASN A 75 11.81 7.53 -9.74
C ASN A 75 12.47 6.31 -9.06
N PHE A 76 13.09 6.47 -7.89
CA PHE A 76 13.71 5.39 -7.12
C PHE A 76 13.42 5.58 -5.63
N ASN A 77 12.19 5.24 -5.24
CA ASN A 77 11.62 5.53 -3.92
C ASN A 77 10.99 4.25 -3.31
N CYS A 78 10.17 4.43 -2.27
CA CYS A 78 9.44 3.35 -1.61
C CYS A 78 8.62 2.47 -2.57
N TYR A 79 8.03 3.04 -3.62
CA TYR A 79 7.34 2.26 -4.66
C TYR A 79 8.29 1.35 -5.40
N SER A 80 9.47 1.83 -5.78
CA SER A 80 10.45 1.01 -6.49
C SER A 80 10.83 -0.23 -5.67
N PHE A 81 10.99 -0.08 -4.35
CA PHE A 81 11.25 -1.21 -3.44
C PHE A 81 10.09 -2.21 -3.40
N VAL A 82 8.87 -1.74 -3.12
CA VAL A 82 7.69 -2.62 -3.03
C VAL A 82 7.41 -3.32 -4.36
N LEU A 83 7.56 -2.62 -5.48
CA LEU A 83 7.31 -3.20 -6.80
C LEU A 83 8.38 -4.24 -7.18
N GLU A 84 9.66 -4.03 -6.84
CA GLU A 84 10.70 -5.06 -7.03
C GLU A 84 10.38 -6.31 -6.19
N PHE A 85 10.04 -6.12 -4.91
CA PHE A 85 9.62 -7.21 -4.03
C PHE A 85 8.44 -8.00 -4.61
N LEU A 86 7.35 -7.31 -4.99
CA LEU A 86 6.17 -7.96 -5.52
C LEU A 86 6.45 -8.66 -6.85
N GLN A 87 7.29 -8.11 -7.73
CA GLN A 87 7.67 -8.78 -8.97
C GLN A 87 8.46 -10.06 -8.71
N ARG A 88 9.40 -10.03 -7.76
CA ARG A 88 10.19 -11.21 -7.34
C ARG A 88 9.35 -12.28 -6.66
N LEU A 89 8.34 -11.88 -5.91
CA LEU A 89 7.45 -12.79 -5.19
C LEU A 89 6.71 -13.74 -6.14
N ASN A 90 6.44 -13.31 -7.38
CA ASN A 90 5.73 -14.07 -8.42
C ASN A 90 4.38 -14.66 -7.96
N TYR A 91 3.62 -13.87 -7.20
CA TYR A 91 2.31 -14.17 -6.66
C TYR A 91 1.18 -13.66 -7.55
N SER A 92 0.83 -14.43 -8.58
CA SER A 92 -0.39 -14.24 -9.40
C SER A 92 -0.57 -12.78 -9.88
N SER A 93 -1.82 -12.29 -9.91
CA SER A 93 -2.23 -10.94 -10.33
C SER A 93 -1.52 -9.81 -9.57
N LEU A 94 -1.05 -10.06 -8.33
CA LEU A 94 -0.35 -9.05 -7.55
C LEU A 94 1.02 -8.73 -8.18
N SER A 95 1.77 -9.75 -8.57
CA SER A 95 3.06 -9.59 -9.24
C SER A 95 2.92 -9.07 -10.67
N GLU A 96 1.85 -9.45 -11.37
CA GLU A 96 1.55 -8.90 -12.71
C GLU A 96 1.30 -7.38 -12.64
N SER A 97 0.47 -6.94 -11.70
CA SER A 97 0.15 -5.52 -11.52
C SER A 97 1.37 -4.71 -11.05
N ALA A 98 2.29 -5.33 -10.30
CA ALA A 98 3.51 -4.69 -9.82
C ALA A 98 4.50 -4.31 -10.93
N ARG A 99 4.33 -4.79 -12.17
CA ARG A 99 5.16 -4.39 -13.32
C ARG A 99 4.95 -2.93 -13.73
N SER A 100 3.88 -2.29 -13.26
CA SER A 100 3.58 -0.89 -13.53
C SER A 100 3.09 -0.22 -12.25
N ARG A 101 3.78 0.84 -11.81
CA ARG A 101 3.34 1.65 -10.66
C ARG A 101 1.90 2.12 -10.83
N THR A 102 1.52 2.52 -12.04
CA THR A 102 0.17 2.97 -12.37
C THR A 102 -0.84 1.84 -12.21
N GLN A 103 -0.56 0.67 -12.77
CA GLN A 103 -1.47 -0.48 -12.68
C GLN A 103 -1.62 -0.95 -11.22
N PHE A 104 -0.52 -1.08 -10.51
CA PHE A 104 -0.51 -1.42 -9.09
C PHE A 104 -1.34 -0.44 -8.25
N CYS A 105 -1.15 0.88 -8.45
CA CYS A 105 -1.96 1.85 -7.75
C CYS A 105 -3.45 1.70 -8.11
N GLN A 106 -3.79 1.44 -9.38
CA GLN A 106 -5.18 1.38 -9.84
C GLN A 106 -5.91 0.18 -9.25
N ASP A 107 -5.25 -0.97 -9.21
CA ASP A 107 -5.88 -2.22 -8.80
C ASP A 107 -5.89 -2.40 -7.27
N TYR A 108 -4.89 -1.86 -6.56
CA TYR A 108 -4.69 -2.15 -5.14
C TYR A 108 -4.74 -0.93 -4.21
N ILE A 109 -4.20 0.22 -4.62
CA ILE A 109 -4.09 1.40 -3.75
C ILE A 109 -5.36 2.26 -3.79
N VAL A 110 -5.83 2.62 -4.98
CA VAL A 110 -7.01 3.48 -5.17
C VAL A 110 -8.28 2.89 -4.54
N PRO A 111 -8.59 1.59 -4.70
CA PRO A 111 -9.80 1.02 -4.09
C PRO A 111 -9.77 1.09 -2.55
N ARG A 112 -8.60 0.85 -1.95
CA ARG A 112 -8.42 0.85 -0.48
C ARG A 112 -8.48 2.25 0.10
N THR A 113 -7.76 3.19 -0.51
CA THR A 113 -7.74 4.60 -0.08
C THR A 113 -9.10 5.26 -0.27
N THR A 114 -9.81 4.94 -1.36
CA THR A 114 -11.19 5.41 -1.58
C THR A 114 -12.15 4.88 -0.51
N ALA A 115 -12.08 3.59 -0.18
CA ALA A 115 -12.92 3.00 0.86
C ALA A 115 -12.65 3.62 2.23
N ALA A 116 -11.37 3.81 2.59
CA ALA A 116 -10.97 4.47 3.83
C ALA A 116 -11.45 5.93 3.89
N GLY A 117 -11.28 6.68 2.80
CA GLY A 117 -11.76 8.07 2.71
C GLY A 117 -13.28 8.18 2.89
N LYS A 118 -14.05 7.26 2.28
CA LYS A 118 -15.51 7.18 2.48
C LYS A 118 -15.86 6.92 3.94
N TYR A 119 -15.20 5.94 4.57
CA TYR A 119 -15.45 5.59 5.97
C TYR A 119 -15.12 6.76 6.92
N ILE A 120 -13.94 7.38 6.74
CA ILE A 120 -13.52 8.55 7.54
C ILE A 120 -14.52 9.70 7.38
N SER A 121 -14.96 9.98 6.15
CA SER A 121 -15.96 11.02 5.88
C SER A 121 -17.30 10.71 6.57
N LEU A 122 -17.76 9.46 6.52
CA LEU A 122 -19.00 9.04 7.19
C LEU A 122 -18.89 9.19 8.71
N TYR A 123 -17.79 8.71 9.30
CA TYR A 123 -17.55 8.80 10.74
C TYR A 123 -17.55 10.25 11.23
N ARG A 124 -16.84 11.15 10.54
CA ARG A 124 -16.82 12.58 10.88
C ARG A 124 -18.22 13.22 10.82
N ARG A 125 -19.04 12.84 9.85
CA ARG A 125 -20.42 13.33 9.72
C ARG A 125 -21.29 12.83 10.88
N LEU A 126 -21.18 11.55 11.26
CA LEU A 126 -21.89 11.00 12.40
C LEU A 126 -21.50 11.68 13.72
N GLN A 127 -20.21 11.96 13.94
CA GLN A 127 -19.76 12.70 15.13
C GLN A 127 -20.32 14.13 15.20
N THR A 128 -20.52 14.77 14.05
CA THR A 128 -20.98 16.18 13.99
C THR A 128 -22.51 16.30 14.04
N ALA A 129 -23.25 15.34 13.46
CA ALA A 129 -24.70 15.43 13.28
C ALA A 129 -25.51 14.40 14.11
N GLY A 130 -24.86 13.40 14.73
CA GLY A 130 -25.49 12.35 15.53
C GLY A 130 -26.15 11.21 14.72
N PHE A 131 -26.45 11.42 13.44
CA PHE A 131 -27.01 10.41 12.53
C PHE A 131 -26.67 10.70 11.06
N TYR A 132 -26.66 9.66 10.22
CA TYR A 132 -26.45 9.76 8.78
C TYR A 132 -27.58 9.03 8.06
N ILE A 133 -28.38 9.76 7.28
CA ILE A 133 -29.43 9.18 6.44
C ILE A 133 -28.83 8.93 5.06
N HIS A 134 -28.69 7.65 4.70
CA HIS A 134 -28.35 7.28 3.33
C HIS A 134 -29.60 7.46 2.47
N GLY A 135 -29.61 8.46 1.59
CA GLY A 135 -30.70 8.64 0.65
C GLY A 135 -30.74 7.49 -0.35
N SER A 136 -31.54 6.47 -0.07
CA SER A 136 -31.99 5.54 -1.10
C SER A 136 -32.98 6.29 -1.97
N SER A 137 -32.57 6.67 -3.17
CA SER A 137 -33.48 7.17 -4.20
C SER A 137 -34.50 6.06 -4.50
N SER A 138 -35.65 6.09 -3.83
CA SER A 138 -36.83 5.34 -4.25
C SER A 138 -37.31 5.98 -5.55
N ASN A 139 -36.99 5.32 -6.67
CA ASN A 139 -37.58 5.66 -7.95
C ASN A 139 -39.06 5.26 -7.90
N THR A 140 -39.92 6.20 -7.50
CA THR A 140 -41.35 6.16 -7.80
C THR A 140 -41.59 7.06 -8.99
N ASP A 141 -41.52 6.47 -10.18
CA ASP A 141 -42.15 7.03 -11.37
C ASP A 141 -43.55 6.40 -11.50
N TRP A 142 -44.51 7.28 -11.77
CA TRP A 142 -45.96 7.05 -11.84
C TRP A 142 -46.39 6.20 -13.03
#